data_AF-A0A3D0YPA3-F1
#
_entry.id   AF-A0A3D0YPA3-F1
#
_cell.length_a   1.000
_cell.length_b   1.000
_cell.length_c   1.000
_cell.angle_alpha   90.00
_cell.angle_beta   90.00
_cell.angle_gamma   90.00
#
_symmetry.space_group_name_H-M   'P 1'
#
loop_
_entity.id
_entity.type
_entity.pdbx_description
1 polymer ?
#
loop_
_entity_poly.entity_id
_entity_poly.type
_entity_poly.pdbx_seq_one_letter_code
_entity_poly.pdbx_strand_id
1 'polypeptide(L)'
;MARFLLIFTLLFSSLYAQEELVRQVYETKTNTWVQVTCLLGKLPAYGYAPVRVEMNNASTSDRNLTINFVSSDNSYGGSTGNQGDSKMTSSFSFVCKKGSRETVDFLVPLVTIFQSGSYGSSSSLSMNLSCSGYPETSGAMTTEVDESWPSVIMSNTLYVPNASSLDGQLKSHTSASYSSSNLEFAGDFDPKTMPTDWRAYIGQDAILMTTDDWRKIDPGARTAILEWNRFGGKIILYTANASDDLATLQIDPTMAKRKSAVRSFGHIQLVALPSSKRLDAAATEILVSHRGKSSYETPHASLLKNYAGSWPLQKKLAEKNFNSIFFILILLVFGILVGPVNLFVFAKAGKRHKLFITTPIISLGCSAILIIVIMFQDGFGGRGHRVLLMEIQAEENKAYIFQEQVARTGVLLGTSFETSEPTMITPVALAPSRWSRVVVNSESPSTYTAELSSNGLNVAGDWFQSRSIHGHLLKTIRPTRGRIELSSGAGAPTLTSSFDFDLDTIFYQAKNGSWWMADALEKGNSVTLSPTDEMEFNTWRERMKKSLGNHNASHLIRISKLPGRFFTSTNNATATETYGSIKWLSTTTIMTGPVSP
;
A
#
# COMPACT_ATOMS: atom_id res chain seq x y z
N MET A 1 -58.80 33.51 -16.66
CA MET A 1 -57.67 33.64 -17.60
C MET A 1 -56.39 33.71 -16.80
N ALA A 2 -55.82 32.55 -16.48
CA ALA A 2 -54.54 32.44 -15.76
C ALA A 2 -53.48 31.93 -16.76
N ARG A 3 -52.39 32.68 -16.92
CA ARG A 3 -51.15 32.22 -17.56
C ARG A 3 -50.07 32.26 -16.51
N PHE A 4 -49.72 31.08 -15.98
CA PHE A 4 -48.50 30.87 -15.23
C PHE A 4 -47.42 30.43 -16.21
N LEU A 5 -46.34 31.20 -16.26
CA LEU A 5 -45.13 30.92 -17.02
C LEU A 5 -44.24 30.04 -16.13
N LEU A 6 -44.07 28.77 -16.51
CA LEU A 6 -43.17 27.83 -15.84
C LEU A 6 -41.90 27.72 -16.69
N ILE A 7 -40.85 28.41 -16.27
CA ILE A 7 -39.51 28.35 -16.86
C ILE A 7 -38.91 27.00 -16.46
N PHE A 8 -38.73 26.12 -17.43
CA PHE A 8 -38.06 24.84 -17.27
C PHE A 8 -36.55 25.06 -17.42
N THR A 9 -35.84 25.18 -16.30
CA THR A 9 -34.37 25.05 -16.28
C THR A 9 -34.01 23.58 -16.44
N LEU A 10 -33.71 23.17 -17.68
CA LEU A 10 -33.02 21.92 -17.96
C LEU A 10 -31.58 22.03 -17.42
N LEU A 11 -31.36 21.43 -16.24
CA LEU A 11 -30.04 21.07 -15.76
C LEU A 11 -29.48 20.00 -16.71
N PHE A 12 -28.56 20.40 -17.59
CA PHE A 12 -27.66 19.47 -18.24
C PHE A 12 -26.69 18.94 -17.17
N SER A 13 -27.01 17.80 -16.56
CA SER A 13 -26.02 16.97 -15.89
C SER A 13 -25.14 16.34 -16.96
N SER A 14 -24.04 16.99 -17.30
CA SER A 14 -22.93 16.33 -17.98
C SER A 14 -22.40 15.24 -17.05
N LEU A 15 -22.66 13.98 -17.41
CA LEU A 15 -21.99 12.79 -16.86
C LEU A 15 -20.48 12.96 -17.10
N TYR A 16 -19.76 13.51 -16.13
CA TYR A 16 -18.30 13.53 -16.14
C TYR A 16 -17.80 12.17 -15.66
N ALA A 17 -16.86 11.60 -16.42
CA ALA A 17 -16.31 10.26 -16.21
C ALA A 17 -15.22 10.18 -15.11
N GLN A 18 -15.22 11.19 -14.24
CA GLN A 18 -14.25 11.44 -13.18
C GLN A 18 -14.96 12.24 -12.09
N GLU A 19 -14.58 11.97 -10.85
CA GLU A 19 -15.20 12.62 -9.71
C GLU A 19 -14.54 13.98 -9.49
N GLU A 20 -15.27 15.02 -9.89
CA GLU A 20 -14.91 16.41 -9.67
C GLU A 20 -15.04 16.70 -8.18
N LEU A 21 -13.90 16.80 -7.48
CA LEU A 21 -13.88 17.17 -6.08
C LEU A 21 -14.37 18.61 -5.92
N VAL A 22 -13.89 19.50 -6.77
CA VAL A 22 -14.24 20.93 -6.82
C VAL A 22 -14.01 21.48 -8.22
N ARG A 23 -14.90 22.35 -8.67
CA ARG A 23 -14.62 23.37 -9.67
C ARG A 23 -15.03 24.73 -9.18
N GLN A 24 -14.05 25.61 -8.98
CA GLN A 24 -14.27 26.96 -8.51
C GLN A 24 -13.89 27.97 -9.59
N VAL A 25 -14.85 28.77 -10.02
CA VAL A 25 -14.61 29.95 -10.85
C VAL A 25 -14.42 31.15 -9.92
N TYR A 26 -13.23 31.72 -9.89
CA TYR A 26 -12.92 32.87 -9.05
C TYR A 26 -13.34 34.20 -9.69
N GLU A 27 -13.13 34.33 -11.01
CA GLU A 27 -13.49 35.53 -11.76
C GLU A 27 -14.05 35.18 -13.14
N THR A 28 -15.34 35.45 -13.36
CA THR A 28 -15.99 35.17 -14.65
C THR A 28 -15.46 36.05 -15.79
N LYS A 29 -15.08 37.30 -15.51
CA LYS A 29 -14.62 38.26 -16.54
C LYS A 29 -13.27 37.88 -17.13
N THR A 30 -12.34 37.45 -16.28
CA THR A 30 -11.01 36.99 -16.70
C THR A 30 -11.01 35.52 -17.06
N ASN A 31 -12.07 34.78 -16.69
CA ASN A 31 -12.15 33.32 -16.78
C ASN A 31 -11.07 32.65 -15.90
N THR A 32 -10.81 33.22 -14.71
CA THR A 32 -9.89 32.61 -13.74
C THR A 32 -10.62 31.54 -12.93
N TRP A 33 -10.13 30.31 -12.99
CA TRP A 33 -10.76 29.15 -12.34
C TRP A 33 -9.73 28.10 -11.94
N VAL A 34 -10.13 27.26 -11.00
CA VAL A 34 -9.41 26.06 -10.59
C VAL A 34 -10.36 24.87 -10.57
N GLN A 35 -9.88 23.72 -11.02
CA GLN A 35 -10.60 22.46 -11.01
C GLN A 35 -9.70 21.40 -10.38
N VAL A 36 -10.27 20.64 -9.45
CA VAL A 36 -9.62 19.51 -8.80
C VAL A 36 -10.45 18.27 -9.07
N THR A 37 -9.82 17.26 -9.67
CA THR A 37 -10.51 16.06 -10.14
C THR A 37 -9.76 14.82 -9.70
N CYS A 38 -10.45 13.86 -9.09
CA CYS A 38 -9.90 12.53 -8.86
C CYS A 38 -9.97 11.76 -10.19
N LEU A 39 -8.82 11.25 -10.66
CA LEU A 39 -8.72 10.61 -11.97
C LEU A 39 -9.35 9.21 -12.02
N LEU A 40 -9.70 8.66 -10.86
CA LEU A 40 -10.42 7.41 -10.70
C LEU A 40 -11.72 7.68 -9.94
N GLY A 41 -12.85 7.18 -10.44
CA GLY A 41 -14.18 7.40 -9.89
C GLY A 41 -14.44 6.73 -8.53
N LYS A 42 -13.45 6.05 -7.94
CA LYS A 42 -13.57 5.51 -6.58
C LYS A 42 -12.25 5.48 -5.81
N LEU A 43 -12.35 5.64 -4.49
CA LEU A 43 -11.22 5.51 -3.57
C LEU A 43 -11.00 4.04 -3.19
N PRO A 44 -9.77 3.50 -3.29
CA PRO A 44 -9.46 2.19 -2.74
C PRO A 44 -9.37 2.23 -1.20
N ALA A 45 -9.33 1.04 -0.59
CA ALA A 45 -9.24 0.89 0.87
C ALA A 45 -7.83 1.19 1.45
N TYR A 46 -6.83 1.36 0.59
CA TYR A 46 -5.45 1.73 0.92
C TYR A 46 -4.72 2.19 -0.36
N GLY A 47 -3.52 2.77 -0.22
CA GLY A 47 -2.69 3.17 -1.36
C GLY A 47 -2.80 4.66 -1.66
N TYR A 48 -3.14 5.03 -2.90
CA TYR A 48 -3.16 6.43 -3.36
C TYR A 48 -4.42 6.74 -4.17
N ALA A 49 -4.88 7.99 -4.09
CA ALA A 49 -5.82 8.61 -5.01
C ALA A 49 -5.06 9.54 -5.97
N PRO A 50 -5.06 9.29 -7.29
CA PRO A 50 -4.48 10.21 -8.25
C PRO A 50 -5.42 11.41 -8.46
N VAL A 51 -4.94 12.61 -8.16
CA VAL A 51 -5.72 13.85 -8.26
C VAL A 51 -5.04 14.80 -9.24
N ARG A 52 -5.81 15.30 -10.20
CA ARG A 52 -5.38 16.33 -11.14
C ARG A 52 -5.90 17.68 -10.70
N VAL A 53 -5.02 18.67 -10.68
CA VAL A 53 -5.37 20.07 -10.46
C VAL A 53 -5.08 20.86 -11.72
N GLU A 54 -6.11 21.51 -12.25
CA GLU A 54 -6.01 22.42 -13.37
C GLU A 54 -6.35 23.83 -12.91
N MET A 55 -5.46 24.78 -13.15
CA MET A 55 -5.74 26.19 -12.90
C MET A 55 -5.50 27.01 -14.16
N ASN A 56 -6.51 27.78 -14.56
CA ASN A 56 -6.37 28.86 -15.51
C ASN A 56 -6.23 30.18 -14.75
N ASN A 57 -5.03 30.76 -14.71
CA ASN A 57 -4.77 32.05 -14.07
C ASN A 57 -4.76 33.17 -15.09
N ALA A 58 -5.92 33.76 -15.38
CA ALA A 58 -6.02 34.91 -16.28
C ALA A 58 -5.90 36.26 -15.54
N SER A 59 -5.48 36.25 -14.28
CA SER A 59 -5.29 37.46 -13.48
C SER A 59 -3.93 38.12 -13.71
N THR A 60 -3.71 39.30 -13.13
CA THR A 60 -2.48 40.09 -13.31
C THR A 60 -1.32 39.66 -12.41
N SER A 61 -1.57 38.73 -11.48
CA SER A 61 -0.61 38.29 -10.46
C SER A 61 -0.44 36.78 -10.49
N ASP A 62 0.75 36.32 -10.10
CA ASP A 62 1.00 34.90 -9.89
C ASP A 62 0.13 34.40 -8.73
N ARG A 63 -0.29 33.13 -8.80
CA ARG A 63 -1.14 32.50 -7.79
C ARG A 63 -0.41 31.33 -7.16
N ASN A 64 -0.29 31.38 -5.84
CA ASN A 64 0.23 30.28 -5.04
C ASN A 64 -0.96 29.44 -4.59
N LEU A 65 -0.93 28.15 -4.92
CA LEU A 65 -1.94 27.19 -4.51
C LEU A 65 -1.34 26.27 -3.46
N THR A 66 -2.09 26.02 -2.40
CA THR A 66 -1.81 24.98 -1.41
C THR A 66 -3.05 24.13 -1.26
N ILE A 67 -2.91 22.82 -1.42
CA ILE A 67 -4.00 21.86 -1.31
C ILE A 67 -3.64 20.90 -0.18
N ASN A 68 -4.51 20.84 0.82
CA ASN A 68 -4.39 19.93 1.94
C ASN A 68 -5.43 18.83 1.80
N PHE A 69 -4.99 17.58 1.86
CA PHE A 69 -5.86 16.42 1.84
C PHE A 69 -5.86 15.73 3.21
N VAL A 70 -7.03 15.24 3.60
CA VAL A 70 -7.23 14.36 4.75
C VAL A 70 -8.00 13.14 4.26
N SER A 71 -7.33 11.99 4.22
CA SER A 71 -7.99 10.70 4.04
C SER A 71 -8.35 10.11 5.40
N SER A 72 -9.55 9.54 5.53
CA SER A 72 -10.01 8.90 6.76
C SER A 72 -10.76 7.59 6.51
N ASP A 73 -10.70 6.67 7.48
CA ASP A 73 -11.54 5.47 7.51
C ASP A 73 -12.83 5.76 8.28
N ASN A 74 -13.92 6.02 7.58
CA ASN A 74 -15.19 6.34 8.25
C ASN A 74 -15.96 5.03 8.50
N SER A 75 -16.09 4.64 9.77
CA SER A 75 -16.96 3.55 10.19
C SER A 75 -18.19 4.12 10.90
N TYR A 76 -19.33 4.08 10.23
CA TYR A 76 -20.60 4.49 10.84
C TYR A 76 -21.00 3.45 11.90
N GLY A 77 -21.25 3.88 13.14
CA GLY A 77 -21.78 3.00 14.20
C GLY A 77 -20.80 2.44 15.24
N GLY A 78 -19.61 3.05 15.41
CA GLY A 78 -18.85 2.89 16.65
C GLY A 78 -19.73 3.30 17.84
N SER A 79 -20.18 2.33 18.63
CA SER A 79 -20.91 2.59 19.87
C SER A 79 -20.02 3.41 20.79
N THR A 80 -20.52 4.58 21.22
CA THR A 80 -19.87 5.67 21.98
C THR A 80 -19.32 6.81 21.11
N GLY A 81 -20.12 7.88 21.01
CA GLY A 81 -19.72 9.14 20.38
C GLY A 81 -18.42 9.68 20.98
N ASN A 82 -17.48 10.05 20.09
CA ASN A 82 -16.12 10.57 20.28
C ASN A 82 -14.95 9.66 19.87
N GLN A 83 -15.17 8.44 19.36
CA GLN A 83 -14.06 7.66 18.81
C GLN A 83 -13.76 8.14 17.38
N GLY A 84 -12.60 8.79 17.19
CA GLY A 84 -12.21 9.38 15.92
C GLY A 84 -11.80 8.34 14.88
N ASP A 85 -11.79 8.75 13.60
CA ASP A 85 -11.28 7.96 12.48
C ASP A 85 -9.74 7.98 12.44
N SER A 86 -9.13 6.92 11.93
CA SER A 86 -7.73 6.96 11.49
C SER A 86 -7.60 7.92 10.31
N LYS A 87 -6.50 8.67 10.27
CA LYS A 87 -6.31 9.75 9.30
C LYS A 87 -4.95 9.71 8.64
N MET A 88 -4.91 10.04 7.36
CA MET A 88 -3.70 10.31 6.59
C MET A 88 -3.78 11.74 6.06
N THR A 89 -2.82 12.58 6.43
CA THR A 89 -2.72 13.96 5.95
C THR A 89 -1.60 14.11 4.93
N SER A 90 -1.84 14.92 3.91
CA SER A 90 -0.83 15.31 2.92
C SER A 90 -1.07 16.74 2.44
N SER A 91 0.01 17.45 2.08
CA SER A 91 -0.05 18.83 1.59
C SER A 91 0.76 18.95 0.31
N PHE A 92 0.20 19.67 -0.67
CA PHE A 92 0.83 19.93 -1.96
C PHE A 92 0.72 21.41 -2.31
N SER A 93 1.76 21.96 -2.93
CA SER A 93 1.75 23.35 -3.38
C SER A 93 2.37 23.51 -4.75
N PHE A 94 1.83 24.44 -5.54
CA PHE A 94 2.42 24.87 -6.81
C PHE A 94 2.04 26.32 -7.13
N VAL A 95 2.76 26.91 -8.08
CA VAL A 95 2.54 28.29 -8.52
C VAL A 95 1.99 28.29 -9.94
N CYS A 96 0.87 28.98 -10.14
CA CYS A 96 0.31 29.24 -11.47
C CYS A 96 0.64 30.68 -11.87
N LYS A 97 1.47 30.85 -12.91
CA LYS A 97 1.94 32.16 -13.35
C LYS A 97 0.80 32.99 -13.92
N LYS A 98 0.91 34.31 -13.82
CA LYS A 98 -0.06 35.23 -14.44
C LYS A 98 -0.20 34.94 -15.94
N GLY A 99 -1.43 34.91 -16.42
CA GLY A 99 -1.76 34.64 -17.82
C GLY A 99 -1.45 33.23 -18.30
N SER A 100 -1.14 32.28 -17.42
CA SER A 100 -0.87 30.87 -17.79
C SER A 100 -1.97 29.92 -17.33
N ARG A 101 -1.93 28.72 -17.91
CA ARG A 101 -2.70 27.57 -17.44
C ARG A 101 -1.71 26.49 -17.04
N GLU A 102 -1.88 25.97 -15.83
CA GLU A 102 -1.06 24.88 -15.30
C GLU A 102 -1.95 23.68 -15.00
N THR A 103 -1.41 22.49 -15.26
CA THR A 103 -2.01 21.21 -14.91
C THR A 103 -0.96 20.40 -14.15
N VAL A 104 -1.31 19.97 -12.94
CA VAL A 104 -0.41 19.20 -12.07
C VAL A 104 -1.16 17.98 -11.53
N ASP A 105 -0.49 16.83 -11.56
CA ASP A 105 -1.00 15.58 -11.00
C ASP A 105 -0.32 15.29 -9.66
N PHE A 106 -1.12 14.99 -8.63
CA PHE A 106 -0.66 14.59 -7.31
C PHE A 106 -1.09 13.15 -7.03
N LEU A 107 -0.23 12.39 -6.34
CA LEU A 107 -0.61 11.10 -5.76
C LEU A 107 -0.90 11.31 -4.29
N VAL A 108 -2.17 11.35 -3.93
CA VAL A 108 -2.63 11.63 -2.57
C VAL A 108 -2.63 10.31 -1.78
N PRO A 109 -1.81 10.15 -0.74
CA PRO A 109 -1.80 8.93 0.08
C PRO A 109 -3.13 8.76 0.83
N LEU A 110 -3.63 7.52 0.88
CA LEU A 110 -4.86 7.16 1.57
C LEU A 110 -4.56 6.41 2.86
N VAL A 111 -5.36 6.64 3.90
CA VAL A 111 -5.29 5.82 5.10
C VAL A 111 -5.78 4.41 4.77
N THR A 112 -5.21 3.41 5.44
CA THR A 112 -5.68 2.03 5.31
C THR A 112 -6.84 1.79 6.26
N ILE A 113 -7.92 1.23 5.73
CA ILE A 113 -9.12 0.94 6.50
C ILE A 113 -8.90 -0.35 7.31
N PHE A 114 -8.82 -0.24 8.63
CA PHE A 114 -8.72 -1.38 9.56
C PHE A 114 -10.00 -1.65 10.35
N GLN A 115 -11.01 -0.79 10.19
CA GLN A 115 -12.32 -0.94 10.80
C GLN A 115 -13.22 -1.79 9.90
N SER A 116 -14.03 -2.65 10.51
CA SER A 116 -15.13 -3.38 9.90
C SER A 116 -16.39 -3.14 10.75
N GLY A 117 -17.17 -2.12 10.40
CA GLY A 117 -18.40 -1.77 11.13
C GLY A 117 -19.62 -2.57 10.67
N SER A 118 -20.62 -2.73 11.53
CA SER A 118 -21.92 -3.34 11.16
C SER A 118 -22.67 -2.59 10.05
N TYR A 119 -22.34 -1.31 9.84
CA TYR A 119 -22.90 -0.45 8.80
C TYR A 119 -21.97 -0.28 7.59
N GLY A 120 -20.88 -1.03 7.53
CA GLY A 120 -19.87 -0.90 6.48
C GLY A 120 -18.69 -0.06 6.91
N SER A 121 -17.72 0.02 6.01
CA SER A 121 -16.54 0.87 6.14
C SER A 121 -16.39 1.65 4.85
N SER A 122 -16.01 2.92 4.96
CA SER A 122 -15.81 3.77 3.79
C SER A 122 -14.44 4.44 3.81
N SER A 123 -13.87 4.58 2.62
CA SER A 123 -12.69 5.40 2.36
C SER A 123 -13.18 6.81 2.08
N SER A 124 -12.78 7.79 2.87
CA SER A 124 -13.09 9.19 2.62
C SER A 124 -11.83 9.98 2.30
N LEU A 125 -11.96 10.96 1.42
CA LEU A 125 -10.94 11.93 1.08
C LEU A 125 -11.56 13.32 1.10
N SER A 126 -11.14 14.14 2.07
CA SER A 126 -11.48 15.56 2.14
C SER A 126 -10.32 16.40 1.64
N MET A 127 -10.62 17.49 0.95
CA MET A 127 -9.65 18.42 0.39
C MET A 127 -10.01 19.85 0.81
N ASN A 128 -9.01 20.62 1.21
CA ASN A 128 -9.08 22.08 1.35
C ASN A 128 -8.04 22.74 0.43
N LEU A 129 -8.51 23.57 -0.48
CA LEU A 129 -7.70 24.35 -1.41
C LEU A 129 -7.64 25.81 -0.95
N SER A 130 -6.42 26.32 -0.80
CA SER A 130 -6.13 27.73 -0.59
C SER A 130 -5.42 28.28 -1.82
N CYS A 131 -5.92 29.40 -2.36
CA CYS A 131 -5.34 30.09 -3.50
C CYS A 131 -5.11 31.56 -3.14
N SER A 132 -3.87 32.05 -3.30
CA SER A 132 -3.49 33.39 -2.86
C SER A 132 -4.38 34.47 -3.50
N GLY A 133 -5.09 35.23 -2.66
CA GLY A 133 -5.97 36.32 -3.09
C GLY A 133 -7.41 35.89 -3.44
N TYR A 134 -7.79 34.64 -3.17
CA TYR A 134 -9.16 34.15 -3.32
C TYR A 134 -9.62 33.38 -2.08
N PRO A 135 -10.95 33.20 -1.88
CA PRO A 135 -11.48 32.38 -0.79
C PRO A 135 -11.04 30.92 -0.91
N GLU A 136 -10.90 30.27 0.25
CA GLU A 136 -10.68 28.82 0.30
C GLU A 136 -11.87 28.06 -0.27
N THR A 137 -11.62 26.87 -0.81
CA THR A 137 -12.65 25.99 -1.33
C THR A 137 -12.38 24.57 -0.88
N SER A 138 -13.43 23.83 -0.55
CA SER A 138 -13.33 22.45 -0.09
C SER A 138 -14.14 21.51 -0.97
N GLY A 139 -13.68 20.26 -1.02
CA GLY A 139 -14.35 19.17 -1.71
C GLY A 139 -14.12 17.86 -0.97
N ALA A 140 -14.95 16.87 -1.25
CA ALA A 140 -14.80 15.56 -0.65
C ALA A 140 -15.27 14.46 -1.60
N MET A 141 -14.73 13.27 -1.38
CA MET A 141 -15.13 12.03 -2.04
C MET A 141 -15.17 10.93 -0.99
N THR A 142 -16.15 10.04 -1.11
CA THR A 142 -16.28 8.88 -0.22
C THR A 142 -16.65 7.65 -1.05
N THR A 143 -16.06 6.51 -0.73
CA THR A 143 -16.33 5.22 -1.38
C THR A 143 -16.55 4.16 -0.31
N GLU A 144 -17.66 3.45 -0.37
CA GLU A 144 -17.90 2.26 0.46
C GLU A 144 -16.94 1.13 0.05
N VAL A 145 -16.34 0.46 1.03
CA VAL A 145 -15.42 -0.65 0.81
C VAL A 145 -15.93 -1.90 1.52
N ASP A 146 -15.66 -3.05 0.90
CA ASP A 146 -15.94 -4.36 1.47
C ASP A 146 -14.68 -5.22 1.35
N GLU A 147 -14.25 -5.83 2.45
CA GLU A 147 -13.02 -6.64 2.47
C GLU A 147 -13.08 -7.86 1.54
N SER A 148 -14.28 -8.35 1.22
CA SER A 148 -14.50 -9.49 0.33
C SER A 148 -14.58 -9.10 -1.15
N TRP A 149 -14.79 -7.82 -1.45
CA TRP A 149 -14.85 -7.30 -2.81
C TRP A 149 -13.53 -6.64 -3.22
N PRO A 150 -12.94 -6.99 -4.37
CA PRO A 150 -11.75 -6.32 -4.87
C PRO A 150 -12.01 -4.85 -5.25
N SER A 151 -10.99 -4.00 -5.16
CA SER A 151 -11.07 -2.64 -5.73
C SER A 151 -10.89 -2.71 -7.26
N VAL A 152 -11.94 -2.33 -7.99
CA VAL A 152 -12.02 -2.44 -9.45
C VAL A 152 -12.20 -1.07 -10.07
N ILE A 153 -11.45 -0.78 -11.13
CA ILE A 153 -11.71 0.39 -11.97
C ILE A 153 -12.04 -0.03 -13.41
N MET A 154 -12.88 0.76 -14.08
CA MET A 154 -13.43 0.43 -15.39
C MET A 154 -13.39 1.63 -16.33
N SER A 155 -12.94 1.45 -17.58
CA SER A 155 -12.95 2.55 -18.56
C SER A 155 -14.39 3.01 -18.81
N ASN A 156 -14.60 4.31 -18.97
CA ASN A 156 -15.90 4.93 -19.25
C ASN A 156 -16.73 4.22 -20.35
N THR A 157 -16.09 3.77 -21.44
CA THR A 157 -16.73 3.01 -22.53
C THR A 157 -17.46 1.75 -22.04
N LEU A 158 -16.89 1.07 -21.04
CA LEU A 158 -17.51 -0.09 -20.41
C LEU A 158 -18.39 0.30 -19.23
N TYR A 159 -17.98 1.28 -18.43
CA TYR A 159 -18.69 1.65 -17.21
C TYR A 159 -20.10 2.18 -17.49
N VAL A 160 -20.22 3.20 -18.35
CA VAL A 160 -21.49 3.91 -18.63
C VAL A 160 -22.63 2.94 -19.02
N PRO A 161 -22.44 1.98 -19.94
CA PRO A 161 -23.51 1.03 -20.27
C PRO A 161 -23.70 -0.12 -19.28
N ASN A 162 -22.79 -0.37 -18.32
CA ASN A 162 -22.80 -1.61 -17.51
C ASN A 162 -22.88 -1.41 -16.00
N ALA A 163 -22.60 -0.22 -15.46
CA ALA A 163 -22.50 0.04 -14.02
C ALA A 163 -23.73 -0.47 -13.25
N SER A 164 -24.94 -0.01 -13.61
CA SER A 164 -26.17 -0.39 -12.92
C SER A 164 -26.43 -1.91 -12.88
N SER A 165 -26.16 -2.63 -13.98
CA SER A 165 -26.31 -4.09 -14.01
C SER A 165 -25.26 -4.82 -13.17
N LEU A 166 -24.03 -4.33 -13.17
CA LEU A 166 -22.93 -4.89 -12.40
C LEU A 166 -23.10 -4.64 -10.91
N ASP A 167 -23.54 -3.44 -10.53
CA ASP A 167 -23.85 -3.10 -9.14
C ASP A 167 -25.03 -3.93 -8.64
N GLY A 168 -26.09 -4.07 -9.44
CA GLY A 168 -27.23 -4.93 -9.10
C GLY A 168 -26.80 -6.39 -8.86
N GLN A 169 -25.90 -6.91 -9.70
CA GLN A 169 -25.33 -8.25 -9.55
C GLN A 169 -24.52 -8.37 -8.25
N LEU A 170 -23.63 -7.43 -7.96
CA LEU A 170 -22.83 -7.42 -6.72
C LEU A 170 -23.73 -7.38 -5.47
N LYS A 171 -24.73 -6.50 -5.47
CA LYS A 171 -25.66 -6.31 -4.33
C LYS A 171 -26.52 -7.54 -4.06
N SER A 172 -26.87 -8.32 -5.10
CA SER A 172 -27.59 -9.59 -4.93
C SER A 172 -26.79 -10.66 -4.18
N HIS A 173 -25.48 -10.45 -4.09
CA HIS A 173 -24.49 -11.44 -3.72
C HIS A 173 -23.74 -11.12 -2.42
N THR A 174 -23.70 -9.85 -2.02
CA THR A 174 -23.23 -9.41 -0.70
C THR A 174 -24.30 -9.65 0.36
N SER A 175 -23.88 -10.09 1.56
CA SER A 175 -24.77 -10.32 2.71
C SER A 175 -25.69 -9.12 2.97
N ALA A 176 -26.91 -9.36 3.45
CA ALA A 176 -27.95 -8.36 3.71
C ALA A 176 -27.64 -7.42 4.91
N SER A 177 -26.42 -6.88 5.00
CA SER A 177 -26.08 -5.75 5.88
C SER A 177 -26.47 -4.44 5.23
N TYR A 178 -26.88 -3.44 6.01
CA TYR A 178 -27.26 -2.09 5.53
C TYR A 178 -26.21 -1.45 4.58
N SER A 179 -24.93 -1.78 4.80
CA SER A 179 -23.76 -1.37 4.00
C SER A 179 -23.83 -1.75 2.52
N SER A 180 -24.44 -2.89 2.17
CA SER A 180 -24.39 -3.40 0.79
C SER A 180 -25.19 -2.55 -0.21
N SER A 181 -26.06 -1.66 0.27
CA SER A 181 -26.91 -0.82 -0.60
C SER A 181 -26.13 0.19 -1.44
N ASN A 182 -24.95 0.63 -0.98
CA ASN A 182 -24.12 1.65 -1.63
C ASN A 182 -22.81 1.10 -2.22
N LEU A 183 -22.58 -0.22 -2.15
CA LEU A 183 -21.39 -0.82 -2.73
C LEU A 183 -21.46 -0.77 -4.27
N GLU A 184 -20.37 -0.31 -4.88
CA GLU A 184 -20.23 -0.20 -6.33
C GLU A 184 -19.27 -1.26 -6.87
N PHE A 185 -19.60 -1.82 -8.03
CA PHE A 185 -18.78 -2.83 -8.68
C PHE A 185 -17.41 -2.27 -9.04
N ALA A 186 -17.37 -1.11 -9.71
CA ALA A 186 -16.16 -0.45 -10.15
C ALA A 186 -16.29 1.08 -10.10
N GLY A 187 -15.17 1.77 -9.93
CA GLY A 187 -15.10 3.21 -10.23
C GLY A 187 -14.72 3.40 -11.69
N ASP A 188 -15.14 4.49 -12.31
CA ASP A 188 -14.82 4.74 -13.71
C ASP A 188 -13.49 5.47 -13.91
N PHE A 189 -13.01 5.52 -15.16
CA PHE A 189 -11.89 6.37 -15.55
C PHE A 189 -11.94 6.73 -17.04
N ASP A 190 -11.29 7.83 -17.41
CA ASP A 190 -11.00 8.17 -18.81
C ASP A 190 -9.60 7.64 -19.21
N PRO A 191 -9.50 6.77 -20.22
CA PRO A 191 -8.21 6.27 -20.72
C PRO A 191 -7.18 7.36 -21.05
N LYS A 192 -7.61 8.56 -21.45
CA LYS A 192 -6.72 9.65 -21.90
C LYS A 192 -5.99 10.37 -20.76
N THR A 193 -6.48 10.25 -19.54
CA THR A 193 -5.96 11.00 -18.39
C THR A 193 -5.32 10.08 -17.35
N MET A 194 -5.06 8.83 -17.72
CA MET A 194 -4.52 7.84 -16.80
C MET A 194 -3.15 8.24 -16.24
N PRO A 195 -2.89 8.09 -14.93
CA PRO A 195 -1.61 8.42 -14.32
C PRO A 195 -0.42 7.64 -14.90
N THR A 196 0.74 8.28 -14.96
CA THR A 196 1.99 7.66 -15.44
C THR A 196 2.84 7.05 -14.33
N ASP A 197 2.33 7.02 -13.09
CA ASP A 197 3.02 6.44 -11.93
C ASP A 197 2.29 5.18 -11.46
N TRP A 198 3.01 4.06 -11.35
CA TRP A 198 2.46 2.77 -10.97
C TRP A 198 1.78 2.79 -9.58
N ARG A 199 2.22 3.68 -8.67
CA ARG A 199 1.66 3.81 -7.31
C ARG A 199 0.20 4.24 -7.33
N ALA A 200 -0.23 4.99 -8.35
CA ALA A 200 -1.63 5.38 -8.54
C ALA A 200 -2.60 4.18 -8.61
N TYR A 201 -2.08 3.02 -9.00
CA TYR A 201 -2.88 1.81 -9.21
C TYR A 201 -2.79 0.82 -8.04
N ILE A 202 -1.89 0.98 -7.08
CA ILE A 202 -1.59 -0.04 -6.06
C ILE A 202 -2.75 -0.36 -5.12
N GLY A 203 -3.66 0.59 -4.91
CA GLY A 203 -4.90 0.34 -4.16
C GLY A 203 -5.96 -0.42 -4.97
N GLN A 204 -5.78 -0.54 -6.29
CA GLN A 204 -6.66 -1.27 -7.20
C GLN A 204 -6.20 -2.73 -7.34
N ASP A 205 -7.17 -3.62 -7.52
CA ASP A 205 -6.98 -5.06 -7.71
C ASP A 205 -7.23 -5.48 -9.16
N ALA A 206 -8.13 -4.77 -9.86
CA ALA A 206 -8.47 -5.07 -11.25
C ALA A 206 -8.76 -3.80 -12.08
N ILE A 207 -8.33 -3.82 -13.34
CA ILE A 207 -8.63 -2.80 -14.35
C ILE A 207 -9.36 -3.47 -15.52
N LEU A 208 -10.56 -2.96 -15.83
CA LEU A 208 -11.39 -3.42 -16.94
C LEU A 208 -11.45 -2.34 -18.01
N MET A 209 -11.16 -2.67 -19.27
CA MET A 209 -11.30 -1.74 -20.38
C MET A 209 -11.46 -2.44 -21.72
N THR A 210 -11.81 -1.69 -22.77
CA THR A 210 -11.75 -2.24 -24.13
C THR A 210 -10.32 -2.21 -24.69
N THR A 211 -10.04 -3.01 -25.72
CA THR A 211 -8.75 -2.91 -26.43
C THR A 211 -8.57 -1.57 -27.15
N ASP A 212 -9.66 -0.93 -27.60
CA ASP A 212 -9.61 0.41 -28.15
C ASP A 212 -9.24 1.45 -27.09
N ASP A 213 -9.77 1.30 -25.87
CA ASP A 213 -9.41 2.17 -24.75
C ASP A 213 -7.96 1.97 -24.32
N TRP A 214 -7.48 0.73 -24.26
CA TRP A 214 -6.06 0.43 -24.03
C TRP A 214 -5.16 1.18 -25.02
N ARG A 215 -5.54 1.22 -26.30
CA ARG A 215 -4.78 1.93 -27.35
C ARG A 215 -4.81 3.45 -27.21
N LYS A 216 -5.81 4.02 -26.51
CA LYS A 216 -5.89 5.47 -26.22
C LYS A 216 -5.06 5.89 -25.02
N ILE A 217 -4.65 4.96 -24.16
CA ILE A 217 -3.81 5.25 -23.00
C ILE A 217 -2.41 5.66 -23.45
N ASP A 218 -1.92 6.76 -22.90
CA ASP A 218 -0.56 7.23 -23.10
C ASP A 218 0.48 6.11 -22.83
N PRO A 219 1.57 5.99 -23.62
CA PRO A 219 2.57 4.95 -23.40
C PRO A 219 3.17 4.92 -21.98
N GLY A 220 3.34 6.07 -21.32
CA GLY A 220 3.80 6.16 -19.95
C GLY A 220 2.80 5.56 -18.96
N ALA A 221 1.51 5.88 -19.13
CA ALA A 221 0.44 5.31 -18.31
C ALA A 221 0.24 3.81 -18.57
N ARG A 222 0.38 3.34 -19.82
CA ARG A 222 0.41 1.89 -20.13
C ARG A 222 1.57 1.19 -19.41
N THR A 223 2.75 1.80 -19.41
CA THR A 223 3.92 1.28 -18.67
C THR A 223 3.64 1.18 -17.18
N ALA A 224 3.06 2.22 -16.58
CA ALA A 224 2.69 2.23 -15.15
C ALA A 224 1.64 1.18 -14.78
N ILE A 225 0.64 0.95 -15.65
CA ILE A 225 -0.36 -0.13 -15.48
C ILE A 225 0.32 -1.51 -15.57
N LEU A 226 1.24 -1.69 -16.52
CA LEU A 226 1.99 -2.94 -16.64
C LEU A 226 2.91 -3.14 -15.43
N GLU A 227 3.55 -2.11 -14.92
CA GLU A 227 4.33 -2.17 -13.68
C GLU A 227 3.46 -2.56 -12.47
N TRP A 228 2.28 -1.95 -12.31
CA TRP A 228 1.31 -2.34 -11.29
C TRP A 228 0.85 -3.80 -11.45
N ASN A 229 0.62 -4.25 -12.69
CA ASN A 229 0.25 -5.64 -12.97
C ASN A 229 1.31 -6.62 -12.47
N ARG A 230 2.61 -6.25 -12.52
CA ARG A 230 3.67 -7.09 -11.96
C ARG A 230 3.53 -7.28 -10.44
N PHE A 231 2.89 -6.36 -9.71
CA PHE A 231 2.57 -6.49 -8.28
C PHE A 231 1.30 -7.30 -7.95
N GLY A 232 0.70 -7.98 -8.93
CA GLY A 232 -0.47 -8.83 -8.68
C GLY A 232 -1.79 -8.28 -9.20
N GLY A 233 -1.79 -7.10 -9.81
CA GLY A 233 -2.97 -6.52 -10.43
C GLY A 233 -3.52 -7.38 -11.58
N LYS A 234 -4.83 -7.30 -11.83
CA LYS A 234 -5.49 -7.98 -12.95
C LYS A 234 -5.88 -6.98 -14.05
N ILE A 235 -5.54 -7.28 -15.29
CA ILE A 235 -6.00 -6.50 -16.46
C ILE A 235 -6.95 -7.38 -17.27
N ILE A 236 -8.17 -6.91 -17.46
CA ILE A 236 -9.19 -7.57 -18.27
C ILE A 236 -9.51 -6.66 -19.47
N LEU A 237 -9.14 -7.11 -20.66
CA LEU A 237 -9.34 -6.37 -21.90
C LEU A 237 -10.48 -6.98 -22.70
N TYR A 238 -11.55 -6.22 -22.89
CA TYR A 238 -12.65 -6.61 -23.75
C TYR A 238 -12.33 -6.24 -25.21
N THR A 239 -12.27 -7.23 -26.09
CA THR A 239 -11.95 -7.03 -27.50
C THR A 239 -13.13 -7.38 -28.40
N ALA A 240 -13.44 -6.47 -29.33
CA ALA A 240 -14.33 -6.76 -30.45
C ALA A 240 -13.60 -7.39 -31.64
N ASN A 241 -12.26 -7.35 -31.65
CA ASN A 241 -11.43 -7.85 -32.73
C ASN A 241 -10.81 -9.20 -32.38
N ALA A 242 -11.23 -10.25 -33.10
CA ALA A 242 -10.71 -11.59 -32.92
C ALA A 242 -9.18 -11.70 -33.15
N SER A 243 -8.57 -10.77 -33.88
CA SER A 243 -7.10 -10.76 -34.09
C SER A 243 -6.31 -10.12 -32.95
N ASP A 244 -6.93 -9.39 -32.02
CA ASP A 244 -6.20 -8.74 -30.93
C ASP A 244 -5.56 -9.80 -30.01
N ASP A 245 -4.30 -9.66 -29.69
CA ASP A 245 -3.55 -10.54 -28.80
C ASP A 245 -2.56 -9.72 -27.97
N LEU A 246 -1.84 -10.37 -27.05
CA LEU A 246 -0.92 -9.65 -26.17
C LEU A 246 0.23 -8.95 -26.92
N ALA A 247 0.64 -9.46 -28.08
CA ALA A 247 1.71 -8.87 -28.88
C ALA A 247 1.22 -7.63 -29.67
N THR A 248 0.09 -7.75 -30.36
CA THR A 248 -0.56 -6.66 -31.14
C THR A 248 -1.06 -5.51 -30.26
N LEU A 249 -1.26 -5.75 -28.97
CA LEU A 249 -1.56 -4.74 -27.95
C LEU A 249 -0.32 -4.14 -27.28
N GLN A 250 0.89 -4.57 -27.69
CA GLN A 250 2.17 -4.11 -27.12
C GLN A 250 2.27 -4.36 -25.61
N ILE A 251 1.65 -5.43 -25.11
CA ILE A 251 1.71 -5.85 -23.72
C ILE A 251 2.92 -6.75 -23.50
N ASP A 252 3.09 -7.73 -24.39
CA ASP A 252 4.25 -8.60 -24.44
C ASP A 252 4.48 -9.06 -25.90
N PRO A 253 5.50 -8.52 -26.59
CA PRO A 253 5.80 -8.86 -27.98
C PRO A 253 6.11 -10.34 -28.21
N THR A 254 6.54 -11.08 -27.18
CA THR A 254 6.90 -12.50 -27.29
C THR A 254 5.68 -13.42 -27.26
N MET A 255 4.51 -12.88 -26.92
CA MET A 255 3.26 -13.62 -26.69
C MET A 255 2.27 -13.51 -27.84
N ALA A 256 2.75 -13.67 -29.09
CA ALA A 256 1.89 -13.67 -30.27
C ALA A 256 0.79 -14.75 -30.19
N LYS A 257 -0.42 -14.40 -30.63
CA LYS A 257 -1.66 -15.20 -30.60
C LYS A 257 -2.15 -15.59 -29.20
N ARG A 258 -1.48 -15.17 -28.12
CA ARG A 258 -1.93 -15.41 -26.75
C ARG A 258 -2.98 -14.38 -26.35
N LYS A 259 -4.06 -14.86 -25.72
CA LYS A 259 -5.15 -14.03 -25.19
C LYS A 259 -5.06 -13.86 -23.67
N SER A 260 -4.17 -14.57 -23.01
CA SER A 260 -3.99 -14.47 -21.56
C SER A 260 -2.55 -14.83 -21.21
N ALA A 261 -2.03 -14.18 -20.17
CA ALA A 261 -0.70 -14.46 -19.62
C ALA A 261 -0.66 -14.12 -18.11
N VAL A 262 0.20 -14.84 -17.41
CA VAL A 262 0.66 -14.45 -16.07
C VAL A 262 1.90 -13.58 -16.27
N ARG A 263 1.84 -12.32 -15.83
CA ARG A 263 2.98 -11.40 -15.79
C ARG A 263 3.42 -11.29 -14.34
N SER A 264 4.47 -12.03 -13.98
CA SER A 264 5.01 -12.01 -12.62
C SER A 264 3.95 -12.48 -11.62
N PHE A 265 3.49 -11.59 -10.74
CA PHE A 265 2.47 -11.89 -9.76
C PHE A 265 1.05 -11.61 -10.26
N GLY A 266 0.89 -10.84 -11.35
CA GLY A 266 -0.41 -10.46 -11.91
C GLY A 266 -0.81 -11.24 -13.15
N HIS A 267 -1.94 -10.84 -13.69
CA HIS A 267 -2.61 -11.57 -14.76
C HIS A 267 -3.24 -10.62 -15.77
N ILE A 268 -3.17 -11.00 -17.05
CA ILE A 268 -3.80 -10.28 -18.14
C ILE A 268 -4.65 -11.28 -18.92
N GLN A 269 -5.87 -10.88 -19.29
CA GLN A 269 -6.75 -11.68 -20.12
C GLN A 269 -7.58 -10.81 -21.06
N LEU A 270 -7.70 -11.29 -22.29
CA LEU A 270 -8.60 -10.78 -23.31
C LEU A 270 -9.90 -11.58 -23.27
N VAL A 271 -11.01 -10.87 -23.28
CA VAL A 271 -12.37 -11.42 -23.26
C VAL A 271 -13.12 -10.86 -24.46
N ALA A 272 -13.97 -11.66 -25.10
CA ALA A 272 -14.78 -11.18 -26.20
C ALA A 272 -15.76 -10.10 -25.71
N LEU A 273 -15.79 -8.95 -26.38
CA LEU A 273 -16.79 -7.92 -26.14
C LEU A 273 -18.06 -8.27 -26.92
N PRO A 274 -19.23 -8.42 -26.25
CA PRO A 274 -20.50 -8.63 -26.95
C PRO A 274 -20.80 -7.46 -27.91
N SER A 275 -21.45 -7.75 -29.04
CA SER A 275 -21.82 -6.72 -30.02
C SER A 275 -22.75 -5.64 -29.44
N SER A 276 -23.55 -5.99 -28.43
CA SER A 276 -24.39 -5.07 -27.67
C SER A 276 -23.61 -4.10 -26.76
N LYS A 277 -22.31 -4.35 -26.53
CA LYS A 277 -21.44 -3.71 -25.52
C LYS A 277 -21.96 -3.84 -24.08
N ARG A 278 -22.98 -4.67 -23.86
CA ARG A 278 -23.51 -5.02 -22.54
C ARG A 278 -22.81 -6.27 -22.06
N LEU A 279 -22.12 -6.17 -20.93
CA LEU A 279 -21.39 -7.27 -20.32
C LEU A 279 -22.35 -8.21 -19.60
N ASP A 280 -22.02 -9.49 -19.59
CA ASP A 280 -22.63 -10.45 -18.68
C ASP A 280 -22.13 -10.13 -17.26
N ALA A 281 -23.03 -9.67 -16.39
CA ALA A 281 -22.66 -9.20 -15.06
C ALA A 281 -22.12 -10.34 -14.18
N ALA A 282 -22.74 -11.52 -14.23
CA ALA A 282 -22.31 -12.67 -13.42
C ALA A 282 -20.95 -13.21 -13.89
N ALA A 283 -20.75 -13.32 -15.20
CA ALA A 283 -19.46 -13.74 -15.75
C ALA A 283 -18.36 -12.71 -15.43
N THR A 284 -18.67 -11.42 -15.51
CA THR A 284 -17.73 -10.33 -15.21
C THR A 284 -17.36 -10.30 -13.73
N GLU A 285 -18.33 -10.53 -12.83
CA GLU A 285 -18.08 -10.69 -11.39
C GLU A 285 -17.05 -11.80 -11.13
N ILE A 286 -17.23 -12.98 -11.74
CA ILE A 286 -16.34 -14.14 -11.56
C ILE A 286 -14.91 -13.87 -12.03
N LEU A 287 -14.75 -13.14 -13.14
CA LEU A 287 -13.42 -12.77 -13.66
C LEU A 287 -12.62 -11.94 -12.65
N VAL A 288 -13.31 -11.12 -11.86
CA VAL A 288 -12.68 -10.17 -10.94
C VAL A 288 -12.54 -10.74 -9.52
N SER A 289 -13.61 -11.31 -8.97
CA SER A 289 -13.73 -11.71 -7.56
C SER A 289 -13.25 -13.12 -7.23
N HIS A 290 -13.12 -14.01 -8.23
CA HIS A 290 -12.78 -15.43 -8.02
C HIS A 290 -13.71 -16.21 -7.07
N ARG A 291 -14.95 -15.73 -6.90
CA ARG A 291 -15.97 -16.37 -6.06
C ARG A 291 -16.16 -17.84 -6.44
N GLY A 292 -16.09 -18.73 -5.44
CA GLY A 292 -16.15 -20.20 -5.62
C GLY A 292 -14.82 -20.93 -5.51
N LYS A 293 -13.68 -20.22 -5.42
CA LYS A 293 -12.38 -20.80 -5.06
C LYS A 293 -12.07 -20.45 -3.61
N SER A 294 -12.03 -21.45 -2.71
CA SER A 294 -11.90 -21.30 -1.25
C SER A 294 -10.61 -20.64 -0.73
N SER A 295 -9.75 -20.12 -1.60
CA SER A 295 -8.38 -19.68 -1.28
C SER A 295 -7.99 -18.30 -1.80
N TYR A 296 -8.87 -17.56 -2.48
CA TYR A 296 -8.54 -16.21 -2.95
C TYR A 296 -9.00 -15.16 -1.93
N GLU A 297 -8.06 -14.34 -1.49
CA GLU A 297 -8.27 -13.22 -0.56
C GLU A 297 -7.85 -11.93 -1.25
N THR A 298 -8.64 -10.87 -1.09
CA THR A 298 -8.29 -9.53 -1.61
C THR A 298 -7.05 -9.01 -0.88
N PRO A 299 -6.22 -8.16 -1.52
CA PRO A 299 -5.12 -7.50 -0.83
C PRO A 299 -5.56 -6.72 0.41
N HIS A 300 -6.75 -6.09 0.40
CA HIS A 300 -7.29 -5.40 1.57
C HIS A 300 -7.58 -6.38 2.72
N ALA A 301 -8.32 -7.47 2.48
CA ALA A 301 -8.54 -8.51 3.48
C ALA A 301 -7.23 -9.08 4.03
N SER A 302 -6.22 -9.25 3.18
CA SER A 302 -4.89 -9.66 3.62
C SER A 302 -4.25 -8.69 4.62
N LEU A 303 -4.39 -7.37 4.43
CA LEU A 303 -3.86 -6.38 5.37
C LEU A 303 -4.54 -6.46 6.75
N LEU A 304 -5.81 -6.88 6.77
CA LEU A 304 -6.60 -7.08 7.99
C LEU A 304 -6.25 -8.40 8.69
N LYS A 305 -6.12 -9.50 7.95
CA LYS A 305 -6.17 -10.86 8.53
C LYS A 305 -4.84 -11.62 8.49
N ASN A 306 -4.04 -11.45 7.45
CA ASN A 306 -2.84 -12.29 7.25
C ASN A 306 -1.66 -11.93 8.16
N TYR A 307 -1.67 -10.72 8.71
CA TYR A 307 -0.62 -10.26 9.61
C TYR A 307 -1.00 -10.48 11.09
N ALA A 308 -2.30 -10.54 11.39
CA ALA A 308 -2.80 -10.77 12.73
C ALA A 308 -2.66 -12.25 13.13
N GLY A 309 -1.77 -12.55 14.08
CA GLY A 309 -1.66 -13.86 14.74
C GLY A 309 -0.98 -14.98 13.93
N SER A 310 -0.95 -14.88 12.61
CA SER A 310 -0.31 -15.86 11.73
C SER A 310 1.04 -15.43 11.17
N TRP A 311 1.42 -14.15 11.31
CA TRP A 311 2.64 -13.61 10.71
C TRP A 311 3.93 -14.14 11.35
N PRO A 312 4.79 -14.84 10.60
CA PRO A 312 6.03 -15.40 11.14
C PRO A 312 7.02 -14.34 11.65
N LEU A 313 7.09 -13.18 11.00
CA LEU A 313 7.98 -12.10 11.46
C LEU A 313 7.56 -11.56 12.82
N GLN A 314 6.26 -11.39 13.08
CA GLN A 314 5.77 -10.94 14.39
C GLN A 314 6.18 -11.93 15.49
N LYS A 315 6.08 -13.24 15.22
CA LYS A 315 6.49 -14.29 16.18
C LYS A 315 8.00 -14.28 16.49
N LYS A 316 8.84 -13.79 15.57
CA LYS A 316 10.29 -13.63 15.81
C LYS A 316 10.61 -12.48 16.78
N LEU A 317 9.70 -11.51 16.95
CA LEU A 317 9.87 -10.47 17.97
C LEU A 317 9.65 -11.08 19.36
N ALA A 318 10.73 -11.57 19.98
CA ALA A 318 10.74 -12.20 21.31
C ALA A 318 9.77 -11.54 22.29
N GLU A 319 8.99 -12.33 23.04
CA GLU A 319 8.07 -11.80 24.05
C GLU A 319 8.84 -11.01 25.11
N LYS A 320 8.42 -9.77 25.38
CA LYS A 320 8.99 -9.01 26.49
C LYS A 320 8.32 -9.49 27.78
N ASN A 321 9.04 -10.30 28.56
CA ASN A 321 8.67 -10.56 29.94
C ASN A 321 8.73 -9.24 30.71
N PHE A 322 7.56 -8.69 31.03
CA PHE A 322 7.48 -7.56 31.95
C PHE A 322 7.82 -8.07 33.34
N ASN A 323 8.96 -7.65 33.88
CA ASN A 323 9.36 -8.06 35.21
C ASN A 323 8.58 -7.23 36.25
N SER A 324 7.31 -7.61 36.47
CA SER A 324 6.42 -6.96 37.44
C SER A 324 7.03 -6.88 38.84
N ILE A 325 7.83 -7.88 39.22
CA ILE A 325 8.51 -7.95 40.52
C ILE A 325 9.50 -6.80 40.69
N PHE A 326 10.27 -6.50 39.65
CA PHE A 326 11.23 -5.40 39.69
C PHE A 326 10.56 -4.03 39.86
N PHE A 327 9.42 -3.81 39.20
CA PHE A 327 8.64 -2.58 39.37
C PHE A 327 8.04 -2.45 40.77
N ILE A 328 7.50 -3.55 41.31
CA ILE A 328 7.00 -3.62 42.69
C ILE A 328 8.12 -3.29 43.70
N LEU A 329 9.33 -3.81 43.48
CA LEU A 329 10.48 -3.55 44.34
C LEU A 329 10.88 -2.06 44.34
N ILE A 330 10.87 -1.41 43.18
CA ILE A 330 11.12 0.04 43.08
C ILE A 330 10.05 0.83 43.85
N LEU A 331 8.76 0.51 43.67
CA LEU A 331 7.67 1.17 44.39
C LEU A 331 7.77 0.97 45.90
N LEU A 332 8.19 -0.21 46.36
CA LEU A 332 8.40 -0.51 47.78
C LEU A 332 9.56 0.31 48.35
N VAL A 333 10.69 0.37 47.66
CA VAL A 333 11.85 1.19 48.07
C VAL A 333 11.44 2.67 48.14
N PHE A 334 10.69 3.15 47.15
CA PHE A 334 10.16 4.51 47.14
C PHE A 334 9.25 4.79 48.35
N GLY A 335 8.31 3.89 48.65
CA GLY A 335 7.44 4.00 49.82
C GLY A 335 8.21 4.06 51.14
N ILE A 336 9.28 3.27 51.27
CA ILE A 336 10.17 3.28 52.44
C ILE A 336 10.94 4.61 52.55
N LEU A 337 11.46 5.11 51.42
CA LEU A 337 12.21 6.36 51.38
C LEU A 337 11.35 7.58 51.75
N VAL A 338 10.14 7.67 51.18
CA VAL A 338 9.23 8.81 51.41
C VAL A 338 8.56 8.76 52.77
N GLY A 339 8.22 7.56 53.28
CA GLY A 339 7.56 7.41 54.57
C GLY A 339 8.56 7.31 55.71
N PRO A 340 8.97 6.08 56.11
CA PRO A 340 9.84 5.85 57.26
C PRO A 340 11.14 6.67 57.25
N VAL A 341 11.90 6.64 56.15
CA VAL A 341 13.23 7.27 56.14
C VAL A 341 13.12 8.80 56.18
N ASN A 342 12.22 9.39 55.40
CA ASN A 342 12.01 10.84 55.43
C ASN A 342 11.53 11.33 56.79
N LEU A 343 10.55 10.65 57.40
CA LEU A 343 9.97 11.07 58.69
C LEU A 343 10.92 10.86 59.87
N PHE A 344 11.60 9.71 59.93
CA PHE A 344 12.42 9.34 61.10
C PHE A 344 13.89 9.75 60.98
N VAL A 345 14.40 9.99 59.77
CA VAL A 345 15.82 10.36 59.55
C VAL A 345 15.95 11.82 59.14
N PHE A 346 15.28 12.24 58.06
CA PHE A 346 15.48 13.57 57.46
C PHE A 346 14.66 14.69 58.12
N ALA A 347 13.45 14.38 58.60
CA ALA A 347 12.51 15.32 59.22
C ALA A 347 12.15 14.95 60.67
N LYS A 348 13.16 14.54 61.45
CA LYS A 348 13.03 14.26 62.91
C LYS A 348 12.27 15.35 63.66
N ALA A 349 11.67 14.98 64.80
CA ALA A 349 10.92 15.89 65.66
C ALA A 349 11.67 17.21 65.91
N GLY A 350 11.02 18.35 65.63
CA GLY A 350 11.60 19.69 65.67
C GLY A 350 12.10 20.25 64.32
N LYS A 351 12.29 19.42 63.29
CA LYS A 351 12.73 19.84 61.94
C LYS A 351 11.73 19.49 60.83
N ARG A 352 10.44 19.37 61.19
CA ARG A 352 9.36 18.95 60.26
C ARG A 352 9.18 19.86 59.04
N HIS A 353 9.59 21.13 59.13
CA HIS A 353 9.61 22.04 57.98
C HIS A 353 10.51 21.51 56.83
N LYS A 354 11.51 20.67 57.11
CA LYS A 354 12.35 20.05 56.08
C LYS A 354 11.57 19.10 55.17
N LEU A 355 10.44 18.57 55.63
CA LEU A 355 9.57 17.70 54.84
C LEU A 355 9.05 18.37 53.56
N PHE A 356 8.90 19.71 53.59
CA PHE A 356 8.50 20.51 52.42
C PHE A 356 9.59 20.58 51.35
N ILE A 357 10.85 20.28 51.68
CA ILE A 357 11.98 20.28 50.74
C ILE A 357 12.40 18.84 50.41
N THR A 358 12.47 17.96 51.40
CA THR A 358 12.97 16.59 51.22
C THR A 358 12.00 15.71 50.43
N THR A 359 10.69 15.88 50.60
CA THR A 359 9.69 15.10 49.84
C THR A 359 9.74 15.42 48.34
N PRO A 360 9.74 16.69 47.89
CA PRO A 360 9.96 17.02 46.48
C PRO A 360 11.29 16.51 45.92
N ILE A 361 12.41 16.62 46.67
CA ILE A 361 13.72 16.16 46.21
C ILE A 361 13.77 14.64 46.06
N ILE A 362 13.26 13.89 47.04
CA ILE A 362 13.19 12.41 46.97
C ILE A 362 12.30 11.99 45.79
N SER A 363 11.16 12.65 45.60
CA SER A 363 10.27 12.40 44.46
C SER A 363 10.99 12.64 43.13
N LEU A 364 11.65 13.80 42.97
CA LEU A 364 12.39 14.14 41.77
C LEU A 364 13.54 13.17 41.48
N GLY A 365 14.30 12.77 42.51
CA GLY A 365 15.36 11.78 42.40
C GLY A 365 14.84 10.40 41.99
N CYS A 366 13.74 9.94 42.60
CA CYS A 366 13.12 8.67 42.23
C CYS A 366 12.50 8.71 40.82
N SER A 367 11.90 9.82 40.40
CA SER A 367 11.45 10.02 39.02
C SER A 367 12.62 9.95 38.04
N ALA A 368 13.74 10.60 38.34
CA ALA A 368 14.94 10.54 37.51
C ALA A 368 15.51 9.11 37.40
N ILE A 369 15.60 8.39 38.52
CA ILE A 369 16.03 6.98 38.54
C ILE A 369 15.08 6.12 37.71
N LEU A 370 13.77 6.32 37.84
CA LEU A 370 12.77 5.56 37.10
C LEU A 370 12.86 5.84 35.60
N ILE A 371 13.07 7.08 35.19
CA ILE A 371 13.34 7.45 33.79
C ILE A 371 14.58 6.72 33.28
N ILE A 372 15.69 6.77 34.03
CA ILE A 372 16.95 6.09 33.68
C ILE A 372 16.72 4.58 33.51
N VAL A 373 16.05 3.96 34.47
CA VAL A 373 15.72 2.53 34.44
C VAL A 373 14.88 2.18 33.22
N ILE A 374 13.85 2.97 32.89
CA ILE A 374 13.05 2.69 31.70
C ILE A 374 13.88 2.86 30.43
N MET A 375 14.75 3.88 30.35
CA MET A 375 15.63 4.06 29.19
C MET A 375 16.61 2.90 29.02
N PHE A 376 17.13 2.32 30.10
CA PHE A 376 17.98 1.12 30.05
C PHE A 376 17.20 -0.15 29.68
N GLN A 377 15.98 -0.32 30.17
CA GLN A 377 15.15 -1.50 29.88
C GLN A 377 14.54 -1.49 28.48
N ASP A 378 14.12 -0.31 28.01
CA ASP A 378 13.47 -0.14 26.71
C ASP A 378 14.48 0.12 25.60
N GLY A 379 15.63 0.71 25.95
CA GLY A 379 16.62 1.18 25.00
C GLY A 379 16.13 2.39 24.19
N PHE A 380 17.03 2.91 23.37
CA PHE A 380 16.71 3.91 22.36
C PHE A 380 16.54 3.26 20.98
N GLY A 381 15.68 3.86 20.16
CA GLY A 381 15.42 3.38 18.81
C GLY A 381 14.53 2.15 18.80
N GLY A 382 14.81 1.17 17.94
CA GLY A 382 14.05 -0.07 17.88
C GLY A 382 14.83 -1.23 17.28
N ARG A 383 14.23 -2.42 17.34
CA ARG A 383 14.78 -3.63 16.73
C ARG A 383 13.69 -4.32 15.93
N GLY A 384 14.04 -4.83 14.75
CA GLY A 384 13.06 -5.42 13.87
C GLY A 384 13.61 -6.51 12.98
N HIS A 385 12.70 -7.13 12.23
CA HIS A 385 13.00 -8.11 11.20
C HIS A 385 12.27 -7.73 9.93
N ARG A 386 12.90 -8.01 8.79
CA ARG A 386 12.32 -7.76 7.47
C ARG A 386 12.57 -8.93 6.53
N VAL A 387 11.61 -9.16 5.65
CA VAL A 387 11.67 -10.17 4.58
C VAL A 387 11.22 -9.51 3.28
N LEU A 388 11.90 -9.86 2.19
CA LEU A 388 11.60 -9.35 0.86
C LEU A 388 11.24 -10.51 -0.06
N LEU A 389 10.20 -10.33 -0.88
CA LEU A 389 9.95 -11.11 -2.07
C LEU A 389 10.25 -10.22 -3.27
N MET A 390 11.32 -10.54 -3.98
CA MET A 390 11.86 -9.73 -5.08
C MET A 390 11.76 -10.51 -6.39
N GLU A 391 11.14 -9.91 -7.37
CA GLU A 391 11.13 -10.41 -8.73
C GLU A 391 11.96 -9.54 -9.67
N ILE A 392 12.95 -10.15 -10.30
CA ILE A 392 13.81 -9.52 -11.29
C ILE A 392 13.18 -9.67 -12.68
N GLN A 393 13.04 -8.56 -13.40
CA GLN A 393 12.65 -8.52 -14.80
C GLN A 393 13.78 -7.88 -15.60
N ALA A 394 14.70 -8.73 -16.09
CA ALA A 394 15.92 -8.29 -16.76
C ALA A 394 15.62 -7.50 -18.05
N GLU A 395 14.61 -7.90 -18.83
CA GLU A 395 14.18 -7.21 -20.05
C GLU A 395 13.69 -5.77 -19.78
N GLU A 396 13.18 -5.53 -18.56
CA GLU A 396 12.65 -4.23 -18.14
C GLU A 396 13.68 -3.42 -17.30
N ASN A 397 14.84 -4.02 -16.98
CA ASN A 397 15.84 -3.50 -16.05
C ASN A 397 15.25 -3.09 -14.69
N LYS A 398 14.32 -3.89 -14.16
CA LYS A 398 13.56 -3.59 -12.95
C LYS A 398 13.46 -4.78 -12.01
N ALA A 399 13.46 -4.48 -10.71
CA ALA A 399 13.12 -5.40 -9.64
C ALA A 399 11.81 -4.95 -8.99
N TYR A 400 10.84 -5.85 -8.92
CA TYR A 400 9.55 -5.64 -8.27
C TYR A 400 9.61 -6.25 -6.88
N ILE A 401 9.48 -5.44 -5.84
CA ILE A 401 9.79 -5.84 -4.47
C ILE A 401 8.55 -5.69 -3.60
N PHE A 402 8.18 -6.77 -2.91
CA PHE A 402 7.35 -6.72 -1.71
C PHE A 402 8.27 -6.84 -0.50
N GLN A 403 8.17 -5.91 0.44
CA GLN A 403 8.91 -5.95 1.69
C GLN A 403 7.92 -5.97 2.86
N GLU A 404 7.99 -6.99 3.68
CA GLU A 404 7.27 -7.03 4.96
C GLU A 404 8.26 -6.75 6.08
N GLN A 405 7.88 -5.88 7.00
CA GLN A 405 8.76 -5.50 8.10
C GLN A 405 8.01 -5.31 9.41
N VAL A 406 8.57 -5.82 10.49
CA VAL A 406 8.04 -5.65 11.84
C VAL A 406 9.13 -5.14 12.77
N ALA A 407 8.80 -4.18 13.62
CA ALA A 407 9.75 -3.65 14.59
C ALA A 407 9.08 -3.41 15.94
N ARG A 408 9.87 -3.58 17.00
CA ARG A 408 9.55 -3.11 18.34
C ARG A 408 10.45 -1.92 18.65
N THR A 409 9.83 -0.84 19.10
CA THR A 409 10.50 0.41 19.46
C THR A 409 10.65 0.52 20.97
N GLY A 410 11.77 1.07 21.40
CA GLY A 410 11.99 1.62 22.74
C GLY A 410 11.60 3.09 22.76
N VAL A 411 12.43 3.94 23.37
CA VAL A 411 12.24 5.40 23.33
C VAL A 411 12.75 5.94 21.99
N LEU A 412 11.88 6.66 21.27
CA LEU A 412 12.21 7.34 20.03
C LEU A 412 12.35 8.84 20.26
N LEU A 413 13.35 9.47 19.64
CA LEU A 413 13.58 10.91 19.70
C LEU A 413 12.90 11.69 18.57
N GLY A 414 12.44 10.97 17.54
CA GLY A 414 11.61 11.47 16.46
C GLY A 414 10.73 10.34 15.92
N THR A 415 9.77 10.67 15.07
CA THR A 415 8.88 9.68 14.43
C THR A 415 8.79 9.85 12.92
N SER A 416 9.44 10.88 12.37
CA SER A 416 9.50 11.16 10.95
C SER A 416 10.67 10.45 10.27
N PHE A 417 10.47 10.01 9.03
CA PHE A 417 11.53 9.47 8.19
C PHE A 417 11.20 9.62 6.71
N GLU A 418 12.23 9.52 5.88
CA GLU A 418 12.11 9.45 4.42
C GLU A 418 12.46 8.02 3.98
N THR A 419 11.69 7.45 3.06
CA THR A 419 12.04 6.16 2.46
C THR A 419 13.18 6.32 1.46
N SER A 420 14.04 5.30 1.33
CA SER A 420 15.22 5.38 0.44
C SER A 420 14.92 5.41 -1.06
N GLU A 421 13.68 5.13 -1.45
CA GLU A 421 13.22 5.08 -2.84
C GLU A 421 11.70 5.36 -2.92
N PRO A 422 11.16 5.70 -4.11
CA PRO A 422 9.72 5.83 -4.33
C PRO A 422 8.99 4.51 -4.05
N THR A 423 8.31 4.44 -2.91
CA THR A 423 7.63 3.23 -2.42
C THR A 423 6.19 3.54 -2.05
N MET A 424 5.33 2.55 -2.15
CA MET A 424 4.10 2.50 -1.34
C MET A 424 4.46 1.88 0.01
N ILE A 425 3.99 2.48 1.11
CA ILE A 425 4.07 1.92 2.45
C ILE A 425 2.67 1.97 3.07
N THR A 426 2.28 0.86 3.71
CA THR A 426 1.03 0.77 4.47
C THR A 426 1.29 0.05 5.80
N PRO A 427 0.68 0.47 6.91
CA PRO A 427 0.62 -0.37 8.09
C PRO A 427 -0.10 -1.71 7.79
N VAL A 428 0.10 -2.68 8.68
CA VAL A 428 -0.64 -3.96 8.66
C VAL A 428 -1.22 -4.24 10.05
N ALA A 429 -2.37 -4.93 10.10
CA ALA A 429 -2.98 -5.29 11.38
C ALA A 429 -2.16 -6.37 12.09
N LEU A 430 -1.82 -6.12 13.35
CA LEU A 430 -1.05 -7.04 14.18
C LEU A 430 -1.97 -7.86 15.10
N ALA A 431 -1.44 -8.95 15.66
CA ALA A 431 -2.12 -9.63 16.75
C ALA A 431 -2.37 -8.66 17.94
N PRO A 432 -3.57 -8.67 18.57
CA PRO A 432 -3.86 -7.83 19.71
C PRO A 432 -2.84 -8.01 20.84
N SER A 433 -2.25 -6.91 21.29
CA SER A 433 -1.39 -6.87 22.46
C SER A 433 -1.33 -5.45 22.99
N ARG A 434 -0.92 -5.26 24.24
CA ARG A 434 -0.74 -3.90 24.82
C ARG A 434 0.29 -3.03 24.09
N TRP A 435 1.09 -3.62 23.20
CA TRP A 435 2.12 -2.94 22.43
C TRP A 435 1.74 -2.77 20.96
N SER A 436 0.77 -3.52 20.47
CA SER A 436 0.30 -3.46 19.08
C SER A 436 -0.54 -2.20 18.90
N ARG A 437 -0.20 -1.36 17.92
CA ARG A 437 -0.92 -0.10 17.67
C ARG A 437 -2.01 -0.25 16.63
N VAL A 438 -1.67 -0.89 15.51
CA VAL A 438 -2.62 -1.18 14.44
C VAL A 438 -3.15 -2.59 14.66
N VAL A 439 -4.42 -2.68 15.06
CA VAL A 439 -5.18 -3.92 15.19
C VAL A 439 -6.53 -3.73 14.51
N VAL A 440 -7.11 -4.80 13.99
CA VAL A 440 -8.45 -4.75 13.38
C VAL A 440 -9.47 -4.33 14.43
N ASN A 441 -10.40 -3.43 14.06
CA ASN A 441 -11.45 -2.93 14.96
C ASN A 441 -10.91 -2.29 16.25
N SER A 442 -9.78 -1.59 16.15
CA SER A 442 -9.20 -0.85 17.26
C SER A 442 -10.08 0.35 17.65
N GLU A 443 -10.25 0.58 18.95
CA GLU A 443 -10.88 1.80 19.48
C GLU A 443 -9.91 3.02 19.47
N SER A 444 -8.64 2.80 19.08
CA SER A 444 -7.61 3.84 19.01
C SER A 444 -7.27 4.19 17.56
N PRO A 445 -7.77 5.31 17.02
CA PRO A 445 -7.42 5.75 15.68
C PRO A 445 -5.94 6.09 15.56
N SER A 446 -5.40 5.92 14.36
CA SER A 446 -4.02 6.28 14.04
C SER A 446 -3.95 7.53 13.17
N THR A 447 -3.00 8.41 13.43
CA THR A 447 -2.77 9.63 12.64
C THR A 447 -1.44 9.55 11.93
N TYR A 448 -1.47 9.67 10.61
CA TYR A 448 -0.32 9.62 9.73
C TYR A 448 -0.21 10.90 8.91
N THR A 449 1.02 11.26 8.56
CA THR A 449 1.31 12.26 7.54
C THR A 449 2.22 11.61 6.50
N ALA A 450 1.98 11.92 5.23
CA ALA A 450 2.79 11.43 4.12
C ALA A 450 2.88 12.49 3.01
N GLU A 451 4.10 12.81 2.61
CA GLU A 451 4.41 13.78 1.56
C GLU A 451 5.40 13.16 0.58
N LEU A 452 5.15 13.32 -0.72
CA LEU A 452 6.07 12.82 -1.74
C LEU A 452 7.31 13.69 -1.80
N SER A 453 8.48 13.06 -1.85
CA SER A 453 9.77 13.74 -2.05
C SER A 453 10.40 13.29 -3.37
N SER A 454 11.52 13.92 -3.74
CA SER A 454 12.29 13.51 -4.91
C SER A 454 12.92 12.12 -4.77
N ASN A 455 13.22 11.69 -3.54
CA ASN A 455 13.93 10.43 -3.27
C ASN A 455 12.98 9.31 -2.81
N GLY A 456 11.81 9.65 -2.27
CA GLY A 456 10.90 8.66 -1.70
C GLY A 456 9.62 9.28 -1.14
N LEU A 457 9.23 8.82 0.04
CA LEU A 457 8.07 9.30 0.78
C LEU A 457 8.53 9.80 2.15
N ASN A 458 8.31 11.08 2.41
CA ASN A 458 8.46 11.69 3.73
C ASN A 458 7.23 11.34 4.56
N VAL A 459 7.42 10.67 5.69
CA VAL A 459 6.32 10.24 6.54
C VAL A 459 6.54 10.65 7.98
N ALA A 460 5.45 10.90 8.71
CA ALA A 460 5.44 11.25 10.13
C ALA A 460 4.15 10.80 10.82
N GLY A 461 4.09 10.95 12.15
CA GLY A 461 2.96 10.50 12.97
C GLY A 461 3.15 9.07 13.45
N ASP A 462 2.13 8.24 13.31
CA ASP A 462 2.01 6.96 14.01
C ASP A 462 2.70 5.78 13.33
N TRP A 463 3.45 6.01 12.24
CA TRP A 463 4.26 4.97 11.56
C TRP A 463 5.27 4.29 12.50
N PHE A 464 5.90 5.07 13.38
CA PHE A 464 6.69 4.54 14.48
C PHE A 464 6.48 5.40 15.73
N GLN A 465 5.81 4.82 16.71
CA GLN A 465 5.65 5.39 18.05
C GLN A 465 6.62 4.76 19.05
N SER A 466 6.97 5.49 20.11
CA SER A 466 7.75 4.93 21.23
C SER A 466 7.04 3.74 21.89
N ARG A 467 7.83 2.78 22.36
CA ARG A 467 7.38 1.63 23.17
C ARG A 467 6.20 0.88 22.54
N SER A 468 6.33 0.50 21.28
CA SER A 468 5.24 -0.07 20.51
C SER A 468 5.75 -1.12 19.52
N ILE A 469 4.85 -1.97 19.03
CA ILE A 469 5.12 -2.88 17.92
C ILE A 469 4.39 -2.35 16.70
N HIS A 470 5.12 -2.23 15.60
CA HIS A 470 4.65 -1.74 14.32
C HIS A 470 4.97 -2.75 13.22
N GLY A 471 4.03 -2.91 12.29
CA GLY A 471 4.17 -3.75 11.12
C GLY A 471 3.83 -2.94 9.87
N HIS A 472 4.61 -3.14 8.81
CA HIS A 472 4.40 -2.47 7.53
C HIS A 472 4.56 -3.44 6.36
N LEU A 473 3.77 -3.21 5.32
CA LEU A 473 3.97 -3.74 3.99
C LEU A 473 4.45 -2.59 3.09
N LEU A 474 5.53 -2.84 2.36
CA LEU A 474 6.06 -1.94 1.35
C LEU A 474 6.02 -2.62 -0.02
N LYS A 475 5.75 -1.83 -1.06
CA LYS A 475 5.92 -2.23 -2.46
C LYS A 475 6.78 -1.17 -3.14
N THR A 476 7.80 -1.58 -3.89
CA THR A 476 8.68 -0.67 -4.64
C THR A 476 9.15 -1.28 -5.95
N ILE A 477 9.41 -0.43 -6.94
CA ILE A 477 10.09 -0.79 -8.19
C ILE A 477 11.49 -0.20 -8.14
N ARG A 478 12.48 -1.08 -8.17
CA ARG A 478 13.89 -0.68 -8.16
C ARG A 478 14.52 -0.90 -9.53
N PRO A 479 15.09 0.13 -10.17
CA PRO A 479 15.93 -0.06 -11.34
C PRO A 479 17.11 -0.99 -11.01
N THR A 480 17.36 -2.00 -11.84
CA THR A 480 18.48 -2.92 -11.65
C THR A 480 19.00 -3.44 -12.98
N ARG A 481 20.32 -3.63 -13.06
CA ARG A 481 20.98 -4.35 -14.16
C ARG A 481 21.33 -5.80 -13.77
N GLY A 482 21.14 -6.14 -12.49
CA GLY A 482 21.37 -7.46 -11.95
C GLY A 482 20.42 -8.47 -12.57
N ARG A 483 20.97 -9.56 -13.12
CA ARG A 483 20.24 -10.63 -13.78
C ARG A 483 20.99 -11.95 -13.63
N ILE A 484 20.26 -13.03 -13.92
CA ILE A 484 20.81 -14.37 -14.09
C ILE A 484 20.77 -14.71 -15.58
N GLU A 485 21.93 -15.06 -16.13
CA GLU A 485 22.09 -15.46 -17.53
C GLU A 485 22.37 -16.95 -17.63
N LEU A 486 21.78 -17.60 -18.64
CA LEU A 486 22.04 -19.00 -18.98
C LEU A 486 23.10 -19.06 -20.08
N SER A 487 24.23 -19.70 -19.82
CA SER A 487 25.20 -19.96 -20.89
C SER A 487 24.70 -21.05 -21.84
N SER A 488 24.79 -20.81 -23.15
CA SER A 488 24.45 -21.79 -24.17
C SER A 488 25.53 -22.86 -24.28
N GLY A 489 25.16 -24.13 -24.03
CA GLY A 489 26.05 -25.27 -24.11
C GLY A 489 25.30 -26.60 -24.12
N ALA A 490 25.91 -27.64 -24.69
CA ALA A 490 25.41 -29.00 -24.60
C ALA A 490 25.79 -29.59 -23.23
N GLY A 491 24.81 -29.82 -22.35
CA GLY A 491 25.04 -30.43 -21.04
C GLY A 491 24.26 -29.76 -19.91
N ALA A 492 24.81 -29.81 -18.70
CA ALA A 492 24.23 -29.16 -17.54
C ALA A 492 24.21 -27.63 -17.71
N PRO A 493 23.10 -26.96 -17.36
CA PRO A 493 22.99 -25.52 -17.49
C PRO A 493 24.01 -24.82 -16.59
N THR A 494 24.64 -23.78 -17.12
CA THR A 494 25.53 -22.90 -16.37
C THR A 494 24.87 -21.55 -16.22
N LEU A 495 24.74 -21.08 -14.99
CA LEU A 495 24.15 -19.78 -14.66
C LEU A 495 25.24 -18.79 -14.30
N THR A 496 25.12 -17.55 -14.78
CA THR A 496 26.00 -16.44 -14.42
C THR A 496 25.20 -15.37 -13.68
N SER A 497 25.72 -14.89 -12.54
CA SER A 497 25.12 -13.81 -11.78
C SER A 497 25.80 -12.48 -12.09
N SER A 498 25.01 -11.46 -12.42
CA SER A 498 25.50 -10.09 -12.55
C SER A 498 25.15 -9.20 -11.34
N PHE A 499 24.71 -9.79 -10.23
CA PHE A 499 24.46 -9.06 -8.98
C PHE A 499 25.79 -8.69 -8.31
N ASP A 500 25.78 -7.63 -7.51
CA ASP A 500 26.90 -7.14 -6.72
C ASP A 500 27.01 -7.81 -5.33
N PHE A 501 26.17 -8.81 -5.08
CA PHE A 501 26.10 -9.61 -3.86
C PHE A 501 25.99 -11.10 -4.16
N ASP A 502 26.40 -11.91 -3.18
CA ASP A 502 26.34 -13.36 -3.28
C ASP A 502 24.92 -13.88 -3.08
N LEU A 503 24.60 -14.96 -3.81
CA LEU A 503 23.36 -15.69 -3.72
C LEU A 503 23.61 -17.02 -2.99
N ASP A 504 22.67 -17.40 -2.14
CA ASP A 504 22.67 -18.72 -1.49
C ASP A 504 22.29 -19.80 -2.52
N THR A 505 21.70 -20.91 -2.06
CA THR A 505 21.20 -21.98 -2.92
C THR A 505 20.30 -21.43 -4.02
N ILE A 506 20.67 -21.71 -5.28
CA ILE A 506 19.93 -21.31 -6.47
C ILE A 506 19.31 -22.54 -7.11
N PHE A 507 18.01 -22.46 -7.34
CA PHE A 507 17.25 -23.42 -8.11
C PHE A 507 16.91 -22.82 -9.47
N TYR A 508 16.92 -23.65 -10.51
CA TYR A 508 16.49 -23.29 -11.85
C TYR A 508 15.52 -24.33 -12.39
N GLN A 509 14.34 -23.87 -12.78
CA GLN A 509 13.41 -24.67 -13.54
C GLN A 509 13.62 -24.40 -15.02
N ALA A 510 14.12 -25.40 -15.75
CA ALA A 510 14.27 -25.30 -17.20
C ALA A 510 12.91 -25.24 -17.91
N LYS A 511 12.90 -24.76 -19.16
CA LYS A 511 11.66 -24.63 -19.97
C LYS A 511 10.94 -25.97 -20.21
N ASN A 512 11.67 -27.07 -20.15
CA ASN A 512 11.14 -28.45 -20.26
C ASN A 512 10.62 -29.01 -18.91
N GLY A 513 10.69 -28.23 -17.83
CA GLY A 513 10.25 -28.63 -16.49
C GLY A 513 11.31 -29.30 -15.61
N SER A 514 12.50 -29.60 -16.14
CA SER A 514 13.60 -30.18 -15.35
C SER A 514 14.14 -29.19 -14.32
N TRP A 515 14.47 -29.70 -13.13
CA TRP A 515 15.04 -28.89 -12.04
C TRP A 515 16.54 -29.07 -11.91
N TRP A 516 17.21 -27.95 -11.63
CA TRP A 516 18.65 -27.86 -11.45
C TRP A 516 18.98 -27.01 -10.23
N MET A 517 20.10 -27.27 -9.57
CA MET A 517 20.52 -26.59 -8.35
C MET A 517 22.02 -26.36 -8.28
N ALA A 518 22.41 -25.28 -7.61
CA ALA A 518 23.75 -25.11 -7.04
C ALA A 518 23.64 -24.55 -5.62
N ASP A 519 24.58 -24.92 -4.74
CA ASP A 519 24.55 -24.55 -3.33
C ASP A 519 24.79 -23.06 -3.07
N ALA A 520 25.54 -22.41 -3.96
CA ALA A 520 25.83 -20.99 -3.91
C ALA A 520 26.14 -20.46 -5.32
N LEU A 521 25.93 -19.15 -5.51
CA LEU A 521 26.36 -18.43 -6.69
C LEU A 521 26.94 -17.08 -6.27
N GLU A 522 28.28 -16.99 -6.31
CA GLU A 522 29.02 -15.78 -5.95
C GLU A 522 28.76 -14.64 -6.93
N LYS A 523 28.88 -13.41 -6.44
CA LYS A 523 28.72 -12.20 -7.24
C LYS A 523 29.64 -12.20 -8.46
N GLY A 524 29.10 -11.91 -9.64
CA GLY A 524 29.87 -11.81 -10.89
C GLY A 524 30.38 -13.14 -11.46
N ASN A 525 30.15 -14.28 -10.80
CA ASN A 525 30.67 -15.58 -11.21
C ASN A 525 29.61 -16.44 -11.92
N SER A 526 30.09 -17.52 -12.54
CA SER A 526 29.27 -18.56 -13.17
C SER A 526 29.35 -19.85 -12.38
N VAL A 527 28.24 -20.61 -12.33
CA VAL A 527 28.18 -21.93 -11.71
C VAL A 527 27.46 -22.92 -12.62
N THR A 528 28.05 -24.10 -12.81
CA THR A 528 27.38 -25.21 -13.49
C THR A 528 26.47 -25.93 -12.50
N LEU A 529 25.20 -26.08 -12.85
CA LEU A 529 24.21 -26.66 -11.96
C LEU A 529 24.25 -28.19 -11.97
N SER A 530 23.88 -28.78 -10.84
CA SER A 530 23.62 -30.21 -10.71
C SER A 530 22.13 -30.52 -10.88
N PRO A 531 21.75 -31.68 -11.43
CA PRO A 531 20.35 -32.11 -11.42
C PRO A 531 19.80 -32.17 -10.00
N THR A 532 18.58 -31.70 -9.80
CA THR A 532 17.82 -31.87 -8.55
C THR A 532 16.39 -32.30 -8.90
N ASP A 533 15.57 -32.60 -7.91
CA ASP A 533 14.17 -32.92 -8.08
C ASP A 533 13.24 -31.80 -7.57
N GLU A 534 11.97 -31.93 -7.92
CA GLU A 534 10.95 -30.99 -7.47
C GLU A 534 10.71 -31.06 -5.95
N MET A 535 11.03 -32.19 -5.30
CA MET A 535 10.83 -32.37 -3.86
C MET A 535 11.79 -31.51 -3.05
N GLU A 536 13.06 -31.44 -3.46
CA GLU A 536 14.08 -30.59 -2.86
C GLU A 536 13.72 -29.11 -3.02
N PHE A 537 13.33 -28.69 -4.23
CA PHE A 537 12.81 -27.34 -4.46
C PHE A 537 11.58 -27.03 -3.59
N ASN A 538 10.60 -27.95 -3.54
CA ASN A 538 9.40 -27.76 -2.72
C ASN A 538 9.73 -27.62 -1.23
N THR A 539 10.75 -28.34 -0.75
CA THR A 539 11.25 -28.24 0.64
C THR A 539 11.85 -26.86 0.90
N TRP A 540 12.67 -26.36 -0.02
CA TRP A 540 13.19 -24.99 0.04
C TRP A 540 12.06 -23.96 0.00
N ARG A 541 11.09 -24.12 -0.91
CA ARG A 541 9.95 -23.20 -1.06
C ARG A 541 9.11 -23.14 0.19
N GLU A 542 8.78 -24.28 0.82
CA GLU A 542 8.01 -24.30 2.07
C GLU A 542 8.77 -23.64 3.23
N ARG A 543 10.10 -23.76 3.28
CA ARG A 543 10.93 -23.04 4.25
C ARG A 543 10.84 -21.52 4.03
N MET A 544 10.97 -21.06 2.78
CA MET A 544 10.87 -19.64 2.43
C MET A 544 9.46 -19.09 2.68
N LYS A 545 8.42 -19.86 2.34
CA LYS A 545 7.01 -19.51 2.58
C LYS A 545 6.73 -19.20 4.04
N LYS A 546 7.32 -19.98 4.96
CA LYS A 546 7.20 -19.77 6.42
C LYS A 546 7.86 -18.49 6.94
N SER A 547 8.51 -17.70 6.08
CA SER A 547 9.05 -16.38 6.45
C SER A 547 8.18 -15.21 5.98
N LEU A 548 7.24 -15.46 5.07
CA LEU A 548 6.35 -14.46 4.45
C LEU A 548 4.97 -14.46 5.11
N GLY A 549 4.23 -13.37 4.99
CA GLY A 549 2.78 -13.32 5.18
C GLY A 549 2.05 -14.13 4.12
N ASN A 550 0.83 -14.59 4.41
CA ASN A 550 0.12 -15.58 3.57
C ASN A 550 -0.08 -15.11 2.12
N HIS A 551 -0.28 -13.81 1.89
CA HIS A 551 -0.44 -13.25 0.54
C HIS A 551 0.84 -13.37 -0.30
N ASN A 552 1.98 -12.95 0.24
CA ASN A 552 3.28 -13.07 -0.46
C ASN A 552 3.75 -14.52 -0.55
N ALA A 553 3.45 -15.34 0.45
CA ALA A 553 3.60 -16.79 0.38
C ALA A 553 2.82 -17.40 -0.80
N SER A 554 1.58 -16.94 -1.04
CA SER A 554 0.75 -17.39 -2.16
C SER A 554 1.31 -16.92 -3.51
N HIS A 555 1.86 -15.71 -3.57
CA HIS A 555 2.60 -15.21 -4.75
C HIS A 555 3.79 -16.10 -5.09
N LEU A 556 4.61 -16.45 -4.09
CA LEU A 556 5.74 -17.37 -4.26
C LEU A 556 5.29 -18.75 -4.77
N ILE A 557 4.19 -19.30 -4.23
CA ILE A 557 3.64 -20.56 -4.73
C ILE A 557 3.20 -20.45 -6.19
N ARG A 558 2.45 -19.41 -6.56
CA ARG A 558 1.94 -19.24 -7.93
C ARG A 558 3.08 -19.11 -8.93
N ILE A 559 4.05 -18.26 -8.64
CA ILE A 559 5.16 -17.99 -9.56
C ILE A 559 6.12 -19.17 -9.68
N SER A 560 6.21 -20.03 -8.65
CA SER A 560 7.00 -21.27 -8.68
C SER A 560 6.54 -22.31 -9.70
N LYS A 561 5.35 -22.14 -10.29
CA LYS A 561 4.81 -23.02 -11.32
C LYS A 561 5.20 -22.61 -12.74
N LEU A 562 5.84 -21.45 -12.90
CA LEU A 562 6.22 -20.93 -14.20
C LEU A 562 7.63 -21.42 -14.58
N PRO A 563 7.79 -22.15 -15.70
CA PRO A 563 9.09 -22.68 -16.10
C PRO A 563 10.01 -21.58 -16.67
N GLY A 564 11.29 -21.88 -16.78
CA GLY A 564 12.32 -20.96 -17.30
C GLY A 564 12.79 -19.92 -16.28
N ARG A 565 12.68 -20.21 -14.98
CA ARG A 565 12.89 -19.26 -13.90
C ARG A 565 13.89 -19.77 -12.88
N PHE A 566 14.58 -18.83 -12.24
CA PHE A 566 15.41 -19.11 -11.07
C PHE A 566 14.69 -18.76 -9.77
N PHE A 567 15.12 -19.38 -8.68
CA PHE A 567 14.69 -19.13 -7.31
C PHE A 567 15.90 -19.21 -6.39
N THR A 568 16.09 -18.22 -5.54
CA THR A 568 17.21 -18.17 -4.59
C THR A 568 16.85 -17.33 -3.37
N SER A 569 17.70 -17.37 -2.36
CA SER A 569 17.67 -16.45 -1.22
C SER A 569 19.00 -15.75 -1.05
N THR A 570 18.99 -14.62 -0.37
CA THR A 570 20.21 -13.94 0.08
C THR A 570 19.88 -13.04 1.27
N ASN A 571 20.86 -12.80 2.14
CA ASN A 571 20.76 -11.78 3.19
C ASN A 571 21.53 -10.49 2.83
N ASN A 572 22.14 -10.44 1.64
CA ASN A 572 23.03 -9.35 1.22
C ASN A 572 22.34 -8.32 0.30
N ALA A 573 21.18 -8.65 -0.29
CA ALA A 573 20.43 -7.72 -1.11
C ALA A 573 19.86 -6.56 -0.27
N THR A 574 19.97 -5.34 -0.79
CA THR A 574 19.53 -4.11 -0.10
C THR A 574 18.01 -4.07 0.06
N ALA A 575 17.54 -3.80 1.27
CA ALA A 575 16.13 -3.53 1.56
C ALA A 575 15.77 -2.07 1.29
N THR A 576 14.48 -1.77 1.15
CA THR A 576 14.01 -0.38 1.19
C THR A 576 14.14 0.11 2.62
N GLU A 577 14.95 1.14 2.82
CA GLU A 577 15.19 1.69 4.15
C GLU A 577 14.00 2.56 4.58
N THR A 578 13.69 2.47 5.87
CA THR A 578 12.62 3.24 6.52
C THR A 578 13.19 4.04 7.68
N TYR A 579 12.69 3.87 8.90
CA TYR A 579 13.14 4.69 10.01
C TYR A 579 14.54 4.28 10.51
N GLY A 580 15.51 5.19 10.36
CA GLY A 580 16.93 4.93 10.66
C GLY A 580 17.24 4.59 12.13
N SER A 581 16.31 4.84 13.06
CA SER A 581 16.48 4.43 14.47
C SER A 581 16.14 2.96 14.71
N ILE A 582 15.71 2.21 13.69
CA ILE A 582 15.43 0.77 13.80
C ILE A 582 16.67 -0.03 13.39
N LYS A 583 17.18 -0.85 14.31
CA LYS A 583 18.20 -1.86 14.01
C LYS A 583 17.52 -3.13 13.50
N TRP A 584 17.62 -3.36 12.20
CA TRP A 584 17.15 -4.59 11.58
C TRP A 584 18.08 -5.76 11.90
N LEU A 585 17.57 -6.75 12.63
CA LEU A 585 18.35 -7.91 13.10
C LEU A 585 18.45 -9.02 12.04
N SER A 586 17.49 -9.06 11.12
CA SER A 586 17.56 -9.92 9.95
C SER A 586 16.90 -9.24 8.76
N THR A 587 17.52 -9.38 7.60
CA THR A 587 16.99 -9.00 6.30
C THR A 587 17.19 -10.19 5.39
N THR A 588 16.11 -10.85 4.99
CA THR A 588 16.18 -11.99 4.08
C THR A 588 15.42 -11.66 2.83
N THR A 589 16.05 -11.84 1.68
CA THR A 589 15.47 -11.58 0.37
C THR A 589 15.29 -12.89 -0.37
N ILE A 590 14.05 -13.22 -0.69
CA ILE A 590 13.68 -14.32 -1.57
C ILE A 590 13.59 -13.74 -2.98
N MET A 591 14.39 -14.27 -3.90
CA MET A 591 14.53 -13.74 -5.25
C MET A 591 14.06 -14.74 -6.30
N THR A 592 13.41 -14.24 -7.34
CA THR A 592 13.06 -15.01 -8.54
C THR A 592 13.09 -14.13 -9.78
N GLY A 593 13.21 -14.73 -10.95
CA GLY A 593 13.11 -14.03 -12.23
C GLY A 593 13.18 -15.02 -13.39
N PRO A 594 12.77 -14.62 -14.62
CA PRO A 594 13.13 -15.37 -15.81
C PRO A 594 14.65 -15.36 -15.97
N VAL A 595 15.20 -16.49 -16.42
CA VAL A 595 16.62 -16.56 -16.77
C VAL A 595 16.80 -16.01 -18.18
N SER A 596 17.73 -15.07 -18.34
CA SER A 596 18.05 -14.48 -19.64
C SER A 596 18.88 -15.48 -20.47
N PRO A 597 18.61 -15.64 -21.77
CA PRO A 597 19.35 -16.54 -22.64
C PRO A 597 20.76 -16.05 -22.97
#